data_AF-A0A958C4C3-F1
#
_entry.id   AF-A0A958C4C3-F1
#
_cell.length_a   1.000
_cell.length_b   1.000
_cell.length_c   1.000
_cell.angle_alpha   90.00
_cell.angle_beta   90.00
_cell.angle_gamma   90.00
#
_symmetry.space_group_name_H-M   'P 1'
#
loop_
_entity.id
_entity.type
_entity.pdbx_description
1 polymer ?
#
loop_
_entity_poly.entity_id
_entity_poly.type
_entity_poly.pdbx_seq_one_letter_code
_entity_poly.pdbx_strand_id
1 'polypeptide(L)'
;SRGGASLMNAVIEAPVTTMPLTRLPMHSTFVLTAGQLLFDAGLALTTTCNVPVNYLLHAGDAIDATTAGALSSYRFLVQPWQEKEALLDHMLARLSAAYRLLPTIEYVEELMADS
;
A
#
# COMPACT_ATOMS: atom_id res chain seq x y z
N SER A 1 4.12 39.48 6.41
CA SER A 1 3.27 38.54 5.66
C SER A 1 4.18 37.72 4.74
N ARG A 2 4.36 36.42 5.01
CA ARG A 2 5.07 35.52 4.08
C ARG A 2 4.00 34.68 3.39
N GLY A 3 4.11 34.60 2.06
CA GLY A 3 3.08 34.08 1.16
C GLY A 3 2.79 32.61 1.42
N GLY A 4 1.52 32.30 1.66
CA GLY A 4 1.00 30.95 1.55
C GLY A 4 1.00 30.56 0.07
N ALA A 5 1.95 29.70 -0.31
CA ALA A 5 1.86 29.00 -1.59
C ALA A 5 0.60 28.13 -1.53
N SER A 6 -0.34 28.38 -2.46
CA SER A 6 -1.53 27.56 -2.60
C SER A 6 -1.12 26.16 -3.05
N LEU A 7 -1.24 25.18 -2.14
CA LEU A 7 -1.02 23.75 -2.39
C LEU A 7 -1.97 23.17 -3.46
N MET A 8 -2.98 23.93 -3.90
CA MET A 8 -4.06 23.43 -4.77
C MET A 8 -3.61 22.96 -6.17
N ASN A 9 -2.36 23.22 -6.59
CA ASN A 9 -1.88 22.89 -7.94
C ASN A 9 -0.54 22.12 -7.98
N ALA A 10 0.04 21.69 -6.85
CA ALA A 10 1.27 20.92 -6.86
C ALA A 10 0.97 19.41 -6.93
N VAL A 11 1.50 18.73 -7.94
CA VAL A 11 1.47 17.25 -7.99
C VAL A 11 2.60 16.72 -7.12
N ILE A 12 2.27 15.91 -6.13
CA ILE A 12 3.24 15.24 -5.26
C ILE A 12 3.32 13.77 -5.68
N GLU A 13 4.53 13.33 -6.02
CA GLU A 13 4.81 11.93 -6.35
C GLU A 13 5.45 11.23 -5.15
N ALA A 14 4.76 10.24 -4.59
CA ALA A 14 5.27 9.39 -3.51
C ALA A 14 5.44 7.96 -4.04
N PRO A 15 6.68 7.45 -4.23
CA PRO A 15 6.89 6.12 -4.77
C PRO A 15 6.46 5.06 -3.77
N VAL A 16 5.91 3.94 -4.27
CA VAL A 16 5.65 2.76 -3.44
C VAL A 16 6.96 2.15 -2.95
N THR A 17 6.95 1.58 -1.74
CA THR A 17 8.14 0.91 -1.22
C THR A 17 8.46 -0.34 -2.05
N THR A 18 9.74 -0.54 -2.35
CA THR A 18 10.25 -1.80 -2.89
C THR A 18 10.95 -2.59 -1.81
N MET A 19 10.76 -3.91 -1.80
CA MET A 19 11.46 -4.84 -0.93
C MET A 19 12.99 -4.66 -1.09
N PRO A 20 13.72 -4.54 0.03
CA PRO A 20 15.18 -4.59 0.01
C PRO A 20 15.70 -5.84 -0.70
N LEU A 21 16.87 -5.73 -1.34
CA LEU A 21 17.56 -6.80 -2.08
C LEU A 21 16.89 -7.25 -3.40
N THR A 22 15.60 -7.55 -3.40
CA THR A 22 14.89 -8.06 -4.59
C THR A 22 14.35 -6.94 -5.48
N ARG A 23 14.15 -5.74 -4.91
CA ARG A 23 13.52 -4.59 -5.56
C ARG A 23 12.10 -4.88 -6.07
N LEU A 24 11.45 -5.90 -5.54
CA LEU A 24 10.04 -6.18 -5.84
C LEU A 24 9.14 -5.14 -5.17
N PRO A 25 8.10 -4.63 -5.83
CA PRO A 25 7.16 -3.69 -5.22
C PRO A 25 6.38 -4.33 -4.07
N MET A 26 6.26 -3.62 -2.95
CA MET A 26 5.33 -3.94 -1.87
C MET A 26 3.95 -3.38 -2.24
N HIS A 27 3.12 -4.19 -2.89
CA HIS A 27 1.83 -3.74 -3.41
C HIS A 27 0.78 -4.86 -3.36
N SER A 28 -0.46 -4.51 -2.97
CA SER A 28 -1.56 -5.44 -2.71
C SER A 28 -1.87 -6.35 -3.89
N THR A 29 -1.97 -5.81 -5.11
CA THR A 29 -2.22 -6.59 -6.32
C THR A 29 -1.29 -7.81 -6.48
N PHE A 30 0.00 -7.68 -6.17
CA PHE A 30 0.92 -8.82 -6.23
C PHE A 30 0.68 -9.80 -5.09
N VAL A 31 0.36 -9.31 -3.90
CA VAL A 31 0.04 -10.15 -2.73
C VAL A 31 -1.28 -10.90 -2.91
N LEU A 32 -2.31 -10.27 -3.45
CA LEU A 32 -3.59 -10.94 -3.78
C LEU A 32 -3.40 -12.04 -4.84
N THR A 33 -2.40 -11.89 -5.72
CA THR A 33 -2.09 -12.90 -6.75
C THR A 33 -1.16 -14.00 -6.24
N ALA A 34 -0.11 -13.64 -5.48
CA ALA A 34 0.97 -14.56 -5.07
C ALA A 34 0.81 -15.12 -3.64
N GLY A 35 -0.09 -14.53 -2.85
CA GLY A 35 -0.45 -14.95 -1.51
C GLY A 35 0.37 -14.31 -0.38
N GLN A 36 0.02 -14.73 0.84
CA GLN A 36 0.51 -14.18 2.11
C GLN A 36 2.05 -14.23 2.26
N LEU A 37 2.69 -15.29 1.77
CA LEU A 37 4.15 -15.45 1.92
C LEU A 37 4.95 -14.33 1.25
N LEU A 38 4.45 -13.78 0.13
CA LEU A 38 5.10 -12.65 -0.52
C LEU A 38 5.08 -11.41 0.38
N PHE A 39 3.94 -11.16 1.03
CA PHE A 39 3.80 -10.06 1.98
C PHE A 39 4.67 -10.25 3.22
N ASP A 40 4.64 -11.44 3.83
CA ASP A 40 5.42 -11.73 5.04
C ASP A 40 6.93 -11.59 4.79
N ALA A 41 7.41 -12.05 3.62
CA ALA A 41 8.80 -11.89 3.23
C ALA A 41 9.18 -10.41 3.00
N GLY A 42 8.32 -9.66 2.29
CA GLY A 42 8.52 -8.23 2.06
C GLY A 42 8.59 -7.44 3.37
N LEU A 43 7.64 -7.68 4.28
CA LEU A 43 7.58 -7.04 5.58
C LEU A 43 8.80 -7.38 6.45
N ALA A 44 9.23 -8.64 6.46
CA ALA A 44 10.42 -9.04 7.19
C ALA A 44 11.67 -8.33 6.65
N LEU A 45 11.81 -8.20 5.33
CA LEU A 45 12.93 -7.48 4.73
C LEU A 45 12.90 -5.98 5.07
N THR A 46 11.75 -5.31 4.94
CA THR A 46 11.67 -3.86 5.23
C THR A 46 11.90 -3.55 6.70
N THR A 47 11.37 -4.36 7.61
CA THR A 47 11.59 -4.18 9.06
C THR A 47 13.05 -4.46 9.42
N THR A 48 13.66 -5.54 8.89
CA THR A 48 15.06 -5.88 9.16
C THR A 48 16.03 -4.81 8.62
N CYS A 49 15.73 -4.22 7.47
CA CYS A 49 16.53 -3.14 6.89
C CYS A 49 16.18 -1.74 7.42
N ASN A 50 15.24 -1.63 8.37
CA ASN A 50 14.74 -0.37 8.92
C ASN A 50 14.27 0.62 7.84
N VAL A 51 13.54 0.12 6.85
CA VAL A 51 13.01 0.90 5.73
C VAL A 51 11.54 1.25 6.00
N PRO A 52 11.12 2.52 5.84
CA PRO A 52 9.72 2.91 5.93
C PRO A 52 8.89 2.31 4.79
N VAL A 53 7.61 2.08 5.07
CA VAL A 53 6.69 1.45 4.12
C VAL A 53 5.65 2.47 3.65
N ASN A 54 5.68 2.78 2.35
CA ASN A 54 4.58 3.38 1.62
C ASN A 54 3.86 2.26 0.86
N TYR A 55 2.72 1.81 1.41
CA TYR A 55 1.92 0.71 0.87
C TYR A 55 0.58 1.23 0.36
N LEU A 56 0.33 1.07 -0.94
CA LEU A 56 -0.91 1.49 -1.56
C LEU A 56 -1.94 0.34 -1.51
N LEU A 57 -3.08 0.59 -0.87
CA LEU A 57 -4.27 -0.24 -0.94
C LEU A 57 -5.28 0.42 -1.86
N HIS A 58 -5.74 -0.30 -2.88
CA HIS A 58 -6.77 0.17 -3.78
C HIS A 58 -8.14 -0.15 -3.20
N ALA A 59 -9.13 0.72 -3.40
CA ALA A 59 -10.52 0.38 -3.10
C ALA A 59 -10.95 -0.92 -3.81
N GLY A 60 -10.39 -1.19 -5.00
CA GLY A 60 -10.58 -2.43 -5.74
C GLY A 60 -10.12 -3.69 -5.00
N ASP A 61 -9.15 -3.59 -4.10
CA ASP A 61 -8.67 -4.76 -3.36
C ASP A 61 -9.78 -5.31 -2.44
N ALA A 62 -10.65 -4.42 -1.95
CA ALA A 62 -11.70 -4.72 -0.97
C ALA A 62 -13.11 -4.95 -1.52
N ILE A 63 -13.32 -4.82 -2.84
CA ILE A 63 -14.62 -5.13 -3.45
C ILE A 63 -14.76 -6.64 -3.71
N ASP A 64 -15.99 -7.16 -3.64
CA ASP A 64 -16.25 -8.56 -3.98
C ASP A 64 -16.02 -8.83 -5.49
N ALA A 65 -15.99 -10.11 -5.85
CA ALA A 65 -15.86 -10.54 -7.24
C ALA A 65 -16.94 -9.87 -8.11
N THR A 66 -16.50 -9.22 -9.18
CA THR A 66 -17.40 -8.48 -10.07
C THR A 66 -17.29 -8.96 -11.51
N THR A 67 -18.44 -9.10 -12.17
CA THR A 67 -18.53 -9.41 -13.60
C THR A 67 -18.57 -8.16 -14.48
N ALA A 68 -18.43 -6.97 -13.88
CA ALA A 68 -18.40 -5.72 -14.62
C ALA A 68 -17.21 -5.72 -15.60
N GLY A 69 -17.51 -5.70 -16.91
CA GLY A 69 -16.48 -5.79 -17.96
C GLY A 69 -15.42 -4.69 -17.91
N ALA A 70 -15.72 -3.53 -17.31
CA ALA A 70 -14.73 -2.47 -17.09
C ALA A 70 -13.60 -2.87 -16.13
N LEU A 71 -13.81 -3.90 -15.32
CA LEU A 71 -12.90 -4.37 -14.27
C LEU A 71 -12.29 -5.75 -14.61
N SER A 72 -12.62 -6.34 -15.76
CA SER A 72 -12.21 -7.70 -16.12
C SER A 72 -10.70 -7.87 -16.38
N SER A 73 -9.97 -6.77 -16.58
CA SER A 73 -8.50 -6.76 -16.72
C SER A 73 -7.77 -7.00 -15.39
N TYR A 74 -8.41 -6.73 -14.26
CA TYR A 74 -7.82 -6.90 -12.93
C TYR A 74 -8.11 -8.31 -12.41
N ARG A 75 -7.18 -9.24 -12.66
CA ARG A 75 -7.31 -10.66 -12.30
C ARG A 75 -7.58 -10.91 -10.81
N PHE A 76 -7.18 -10.01 -9.92
CA PHE A 76 -7.45 -10.07 -8.48
C PHE A 76 -8.89 -9.67 -8.10
N LEU A 77 -9.62 -9.01 -9.00
CA LEU A 77 -11.06 -8.70 -8.82
C LEU A 77 -11.98 -9.89 -9.13
N VAL A 78 -11.40 -11.04 -9.46
CA VAL A 78 -12.13 -12.28 -9.74
C VAL A 78 -12.29 -13.14 -8.48
N GLN A 79 -11.46 -12.91 -7.46
CA GLN A 79 -11.54 -13.64 -6.19
C GLN A 79 -12.69 -13.13 -5.32
N PRO A 80 -13.53 -14.02 -4.74
CA PRO A 80 -14.53 -13.66 -3.75
C PRO A 80 -13.94 -12.91 -2.56
N TRP A 81 -14.73 -12.00 -1.97
CA TRP A 81 -14.32 -11.22 -0.80
C TRP A 81 -13.80 -12.12 0.33
N GLN A 82 -14.47 -13.23 0.62
CA GLN A 82 -14.12 -14.15 1.72
C GLN A 82 -12.71 -14.75 1.56
N GLU A 83 -12.20 -14.87 0.33
CA GLU A 83 -10.83 -15.35 0.07
C GLU A 83 -9.77 -14.26 0.31
N LYS A 84 -10.16 -12.98 0.14
CA LYS A 84 -9.27 -11.83 0.26
C LYS A 84 -9.27 -11.21 1.64
N GLU A 85 -10.41 -11.26 2.33
CA GLU A 85 -10.63 -10.65 3.66
C GLU A 85 -9.56 -11.09 4.65
N ALA A 86 -9.37 -12.41 4.80
CA ALA A 86 -8.37 -12.96 5.73
C ALA A 86 -6.94 -12.50 5.40
N LEU A 87 -6.61 -12.36 4.12
CA LEU A 87 -5.30 -11.90 3.68
C LEU A 87 -5.13 -10.39 3.94
N LEU A 88 -6.14 -9.58 3.65
CA LEU A 88 -6.12 -8.14 3.93
C LEU A 88 -6.06 -7.86 5.43
N ASP A 89 -6.82 -8.58 6.24
CA ASP A 89 -6.77 -8.49 7.70
C ASP A 89 -5.38 -8.85 8.23
N HIS A 90 -4.78 -9.93 7.74
CA HIS A 90 -3.40 -10.30 8.08
C HIS A 90 -2.43 -9.19 7.72
N MET A 91 -2.53 -8.63 6.51
CA MET A 91 -1.66 -7.55 6.06
C MET A 91 -1.77 -6.31 6.95
N LEU A 92 -2.99 -5.85 7.21
CA LEU A 92 -3.27 -4.67 8.04
C LEU A 92 -2.81 -4.88 9.48
N ALA A 93 -3.08 -6.04 10.07
CA ALA A 93 -2.66 -6.37 11.43
C ALA A 93 -1.14 -6.37 11.56
N ARG A 94 -0.42 -6.97 10.60
CA ARG A 94 1.05 -7.04 10.63
C ARG A 94 1.70 -5.70 10.34
N LEU A 95 1.16 -4.91 9.42
CA LEU A 95 1.62 -3.53 9.18
C LEU A 95 1.43 -2.67 10.42
N SER A 96 0.26 -2.73 11.07
CA SER A 96 -0.05 -1.96 12.29
C SER A 96 0.79 -2.38 13.50
N ALA A 97 1.22 -3.65 13.55
CA ALA A 97 2.11 -4.14 14.60
C ALA A 97 3.57 -3.70 14.40
N ALA A 98 4.00 -3.51 13.15
CA ALA A 98 5.39 -3.18 12.81
C ALA A 98 5.63 -1.68 12.64
N TYR A 99 4.61 -0.92 12.24
CA TYR A 99 4.71 0.49 11.89
C TYR A 99 3.55 1.31 12.46
N ARG A 100 3.80 2.60 12.70
CA ARG A 100 2.74 3.61 12.84
C ARG A 100 2.20 3.90 11.44
N LEU A 101 0.97 3.51 11.16
CA LEU A 101 0.31 3.77 9.88
C LEU A 101 -0.28 5.18 9.87
N LEU A 102 -0.07 5.89 8.75
CA LEU A 102 -0.55 7.24 8.52
C LEU A 102 -1.21 7.33 7.14
N PRO A 103 -2.28 8.12 6.99
CA PRO A 103 -2.70 8.58 5.68
C PRO A 103 -1.55 9.27 4.95
N THR A 104 -1.45 9.08 3.63
CA THR A 104 -0.38 9.67 2.82
C THR A 104 -0.29 11.19 2.99
N ILE A 105 -1.43 11.88 3.17
CA ILE A 105 -1.45 13.33 3.37
C ILE A 105 -0.76 13.74 4.68
N GLU A 106 -0.99 13.02 5.77
CA GLU A 106 -0.35 13.30 7.07
C GLU A 106 1.15 13.03 7.01
N TYR A 107 1.56 11.97 6.31
CA TYR A 107 2.99 11.68 6.10
C TYR A 107 3.70 12.78 5.30
N VAL A 108 3.06 13.29 4.25
CA VAL A 108 3.60 14.41 3.45
C VAL A 108 3.70 15.69 4.29
N GLU A 109 2.70 15.96 5.12
CA GLU A 109 2.73 17.10 6.04
C GLU A 109 3.87 16.98 7.07
N GLU A 110 4.09 15.80 7.67
CA GLU A 110 5.21 15.54 8.59
C GLU A 110 6.57 15.73 7.88
N LEU A 111 6.76 15.20 6.67
CA LEU A 111 7.99 15.37 5.88
C LEU A 111 8.33 16.84 5.57
N MET A 112 7.31 17.65 5.27
CA MET A 112 7.48 19.07 4.95
C MET A 112 7.73 19.92 6.19
N ALA A 113 7.26 19.51 7.36
CA ALA A 113 7.50 20.22 8.61
C ALA A 113 8.97 20.09 9.10
N ASP A 114 9.64 19.00 8.72
CA ASP A 114 11.04 18.72 9.06
C ASP A 114 12.05 19.26 8.02
N SER A 115 11.58 19.94 6.96
CA SER A 115 12.39 20.51 5.87
C SER A 115 12.60 22.03 6.02
#